data_AF-A0A8C8UBH0-F1
#
_entry.id   AF-A0A8C8UBH0-F1
#
_cell.length_a   1.000
_cell.length_b   1.000
_cell.length_c   1.000
_cell.angle_alpha   90.00
_cell.angle_beta   90.00
_cell.angle_gamma   90.00
#
_symmetry.space_group_name_H-M   'P 1'
#
loop_
_entity.id
_entity.type
_entity.pdbx_description
1 polymer ?
#
loop_
_entity_poly.entity_id
_entity_poly.type
_entity_poly.pdbx_seq_one_letter_code
_entity_poly.pdbx_strand_id
1 'polypeptide(L)'
;QVLILSPLLTSLFLCLSVCLSACLSLSVCACVSPVNITISVQMGTKTLLLCPPVPPTKAVVITWVITLRGQPPCKISYRVETKETSETNCTDRRITWASTPDQSPDLQISAVALDHDGYYSCVIATPNGNFQKRHNIQVLLPPAVTLFPGENRTAVCEATAGKPPAQISWTPEGYCKTKNESHSNGTVTVRSTCQWDHKKVHAVLCSVTHSTGNRILSIQLNQGVTSPLHSLLTILYVKLSLLGIILLIMGFAFFQKRNYFR
;
A
#
# COMPACT_ATOMS: atom_id res chain seq x y z
N GLN A 1 52.07 4.35 25.73
CA GLN A 1 51.00 4.29 24.70
C GLN A 1 49.94 5.29 25.08
N VAL A 2 49.89 6.41 24.37
CA VAL A 2 48.94 7.50 24.59
C VAL A 2 47.63 7.09 23.94
N LEU A 3 46.57 6.88 24.72
CA LEU A 3 45.22 6.67 24.18
C LEU A 3 44.73 7.99 23.59
N ILE A 4 44.75 8.08 22.26
CA ILE A 4 44.10 9.16 21.51
C ILE A 4 42.60 8.88 21.55
N LEU A 5 41.88 9.53 22.47
CA LEU A 5 40.41 9.54 22.44
C LEU A 5 39.92 10.36 21.24
N SER A 6 38.93 9.83 20.53
CA SER A 6 38.35 10.45 19.34
C SER A 6 37.67 11.80 19.68
N PRO A 7 37.67 12.77 18.75
CA PRO A 7 37.04 14.09 18.96
C PRO A 7 35.52 14.03 19.17
N LEU A 8 34.88 12.91 18.81
CA LEU A 8 33.47 12.65 19.15
C LEU A 8 33.28 12.32 20.64
N LEU A 9 34.21 11.59 21.27
CA LEU A 9 34.10 11.26 22.69
C LEU A 9 34.30 12.49 23.56
N THR A 10 35.27 13.36 23.23
CA THR A 10 35.50 14.60 23.97
C THR A 10 34.30 15.57 23.86
N SER A 11 33.67 15.65 22.68
CA SER A 11 32.43 16.41 22.46
C SER A 11 31.25 15.86 23.26
N LEU A 12 31.10 14.52 23.32
CA LEU A 12 30.06 13.86 24.11
C LEU A 12 30.25 14.12 25.62
N PHE A 13 31.49 14.03 26.12
CA PHE A 13 31.82 14.28 27.52
C PHE A 13 31.62 15.75 27.92
N LEU A 14 31.95 16.70 27.05
CA LEU A 14 31.66 18.13 27.25
C LEU A 14 30.14 18.41 27.24
N CYS A 15 29.38 17.73 26.39
CA CYS A 15 27.93 17.87 26.35
C CYS A 15 27.25 17.27 27.60
N LEU A 16 27.73 16.11 28.08
CA LEU A 16 27.28 15.48 29.32
C LEU A 16 27.65 16.30 30.57
N SER A 17 28.83 16.93 30.62
CA SER A 17 29.25 17.74 31.77
C SER A 17 28.54 19.09 31.85
N VAL A 18 28.22 19.71 30.70
CA VAL A 18 27.37 20.92 30.63
C VAL A 18 25.92 20.60 31.03
N CYS A 19 25.40 19.44 30.64
CA CYS A 19 24.07 18.98 31.09
C CYS A 19 24.02 18.64 32.59
N LEU A 20 25.07 18.03 33.16
CA LEU A 20 25.12 17.73 34.60
C LEU A 20 25.26 19.01 35.45
N SER A 21 26.08 19.97 35.01
CA SER A 21 26.30 21.21 35.76
C SER A 21 25.10 22.17 35.71
N ALA A 22 24.35 22.19 34.60
CA ALA A 22 23.09 22.93 34.49
C ALA A 22 21.92 22.30 35.28
N CYS A 23 22.01 21.03 35.65
CA CYS A 23 20.98 20.32 36.43
C CYS A 23 21.08 20.57 37.95
N LEU A 24 22.22 21.04 38.45
CA LEU A 24 22.49 21.20 39.88
C LEU A 24 22.08 22.57 40.45
N SER A 25 21.66 23.54 39.61
CA SER A 25 21.38 24.91 40.07
C SER A 25 19.96 25.43 39.84
N LEU A 26 19.09 24.74 39.09
CA LEU A 26 17.65 25.04 39.05
C LEU A 26 16.82 23.77 38.94
N SER A 27 15.83 23.66 39.81
CA SER A 27 14.79 22.64 39.79
C SER A 27 14.06 22.61 38.44
N VAL A 28 14.07 21.43 37.82
CA VAL A 28 13.33 21.02 36.61
C VAL A 28 13.95 21.43 35.27
N CYS A 29 14.94 20.66 34.82
CA CYS A 29 15.20 20.48 33.39
C CYS A 29 14.72 19.08 32.97
N ALA A 30 13.40 18.90 32.86
CA ALA A 30 12.83 17.72 32.23
C ALA A 30 12.82 17.95 30.72
N CYS A 31 13.91 17.63 30.03
CA CYS A 31 13.90 17.43 28.59
C CYS A 31 13.10 16.15 28.29
N VAL A 32 11.77 16.28 28.23
CA VAL A 32 10.90 15.24 27.68
C VAL A 32 11.27 15.11 26.21
N SER A 33 12.01 14.05 25.87
CA SER A 33 12.29 13.70 24.47
C SER A 33 10.95 13.57 23.74
N PRO A 34 10.73 14.26 22.60
CA PRO A 34 9.48 14.14 21.88
C PRO A 34 9.36 12.70 21.36
N VAL A 35 8.47 11.92 21.98
CA VAL A 35 8.10 10.61 21.47
C VAL A 35 7.39 10.82 20.13
N ASN A 36 8.05 10.45 19.04
CA ASN A 36 7.44 10.44 17.71
C ASN A 36 6.50 9.22 17.63
N ILE A 37 5.19 9.46 17.68
CA ILE A 37 4.18 8.40 17.62
C ILE A 37 3.87 8.12 16.14
N THR A 38 4.04 6.89 15.68
CA THR A 38 3.63 6.52 14.32
C THR A 38 2.22 5.95 14.34
N ILE A 39 1.36 6.46 13.47
CA ILE A 39 -0.04 6.05 13.35
C ILE A 39 -0.30 5.62 11.90
N SER A 40 -0.76 4.39 11.71
CA SER A 40 -1.16 3.88 10.40
C SER A 40 -2.66 4.03 10.22
N VAL A 41 -3.08 4.72 9.16
CA VAL A 41 -4.49 5.06 8.93
C VAL A 41 -4.89 4.69 7.51
N GLN A 42 -6.02 3.99 7.35
CA GLN A 42 -6.51 3.62 6.03
C GLN A 42 -7.09 4.83 5.28
N MET A 43 -6.79 4.93 3.98
CA MET A 43 -7.35 5.95 3.09
C MET A 43 -8.88 5.96 3.13
N GLY A 44 -9.46 7.17 3.07
CA GLY A 44 -10.90 7.42 3.13
C GLY A 44 -11.48 7.43 4.54
N THR A 45 -10.72 7.01 5.56
CA THR A 45 -11.21 6.99 6.94
C THR A 45 -10.96 8.32 7.65
N LYS A 46 -11.72 8.56 8.72
CA LYS A 46 -11.54 9.69 9.64
C LYS A 46 -10.48 9.33 10.69
N THR A 47 -9.61 10.28 11.04
CA THR A 47 -8.64 10.10 12.13
C THR A 47 -8.53 11.33 13.02
N LEU A 48 -8.12 11.09 14.27
CA LEU A 48 -7.98 12.08 15.33
C LEU A 48 -6.54 12.05 15.86
N LEU A 49 -5.90 13.21 15.93
CA LEU A 49 -4.54 13.38 16.42
C LEU A 49 -4.57 14.14 17.74
N LEU A 50 -4.17 13.44 18.79
CA LEU A 50 -4.22 13.97 20.15
C LEU A 50 -3.05 14.92 20.42
N CYS A 51 -3.32 16.08 20.99
CA CYS A 51 -2.29 17.01 21.49
C CYS A 51 -1.77 16.54 22.88
N PRO A 52 -0.74 17.16 23.49
CA PRO A 52 -0.43 16.92 24.91
C PRO A 52 -1.62 17.23 25.81
N PRO A 53 -1.83 16.47 26.91
CA PRO A 53 -2.94 16.67 27.84
C PRO A 53 -2.68 17.86 28.77
N VAL A 54 -2.67 19.07 28.21
CA VAL A 54 -2.53 20.34 28.96
C VAL A 54 -3.92 20.96 29.13
N PRO A 55 -4.29 21.40 30.35
CA PRO A 55 -5.55 22.10 30.56
C PRO A 55 -5.65 23.35 29.65
N PRO A 56 -6.75 23.52 28.89
CA PRO A 56 -6.90 24.68 27.99
C PRO A 56 -6.76 26.03 28.70
N THR A 57 -7.14 26.10 29.98
CA THR A 57 -7.01 27.29 30.83
C THR A 57 -5.57 27.73 31.09
N LYS A 58 -4.58 26.84 30.90
CA LYS A 58 -3.15 27.15 31.05
C LYS A 58 -2.46 27.45 29.72
N ALA A 59 -3.14 27.24 28.60
CA ALA A 59 -2.61 27.48 27.27
C ALA A 59 -2.74 28.96 26.89
N VAL A 60 -1.69 29.51 26.29
CA VAL A 60 -1.70 30.86 25.69
C VAL A 60 -1.94 30.75 24.18
N VAL A 61 -1.19 29.85 23.53
CA VAL A 61 -1.29 29.57 22.10
C VAL A 61 -1.18 28.06 21.87
N ILE A 62 -2.06 27.54 21.03
CA ILE A 62 -2.01 26.16 20.53
C ILE A 62 -1.62 26.24 19.07
N THR A 63 -0.69 25.39 18.63
CA THR A 63 -0.19 25.38 17.26
C THR A 63 -0.05 23.95 16.74
N TRP A 64 -0.63 23.68 15.59
CA TRP A 64 -0.32 22.53 14.76
C TRP A 64 0.62 22.93 13.63
N VAL A 65 1.76 22.23 13.53
CA VAL A 65 2.66 22.31 12.38
C VAL A 65 2.55 21.00 11.60
N ILE A 66 2.15 21.09 10.35
CA ILE A 66 1.85 19.97 9.47
C ILE A 66 2.88 19.98 8.33
N THR A 67 3.69 18.93 8.26
CA THR A 67 4.73 18.77 7.25
C THR A 67 4.43 17.51 6.43
N LEU A 68 3.70 17.68 5.34
CA LEU A 68 3.38 16.61 4.40
C LEU A 68 4.59 16.29 3.53
N ARG A 69 4.69 15.04 3.06
CA ARG A 69 5.82 14.60 2.24
C ARG A 69 5.89 15.40 0.93
N GLY A 70 7.02 16.06 0.70
CA GLY A 70 7.26 16.82 -0.54
C GLY A 70 6.52 18.16 -0.62
N GLN A 71 5.90 18.63 0.47
CA GLN A 71 5.20 19.91 0.53
C GLN A 71 5.82 20.83 1.60
N PRO A 72 5.71 22.17 1.46
CA PRO A 72 6.10 23.08 2.51
C PRO A 72 5.23 22.90 3.76
N PRO A 73 5.76 23.21 4.96
CA PRO A 73 4.98 23.09 6.19
C PRO A 73 3.81 24.09 6.20
N CYS A 74 2.66 23.61 6.65
CA CYS A 74 1.48 24.42 6.91
C CYS A 74 1.25 24.52 8.42
N LYS A 75 0.70 25.65 8.89
CA LYS A 75 0.51 25.93 10.31
C LYS A 75 -0.92 26.36 10.59
N ILE A 76 -1.52 25.78 11.62
CA ILE A 76 -2.81 26.18 12.19
C ILE A 76 -2.56 26.57 13.64
N SER A 77 -2.95 27.78 14.03
CA SER A 77 -2.79 28.26 15.40
C SER A 77 -4.08 28.82 15.97
N TYR A 78 -4.23 28.69 17.28
CA TYR A 78 -5.34 29.22 18.05
C TYR A 78 -4.81 30.01 19.25
N ARG A 79 -5.27 31.25 19.39
CA ARG A 79 -4.97 32.12 20.53
C ARG A 79 -6.11 32.01 21.54
N VAL A 80 -5.81 31.54 22.75
CA VAL A 80 -6.84 31.25 23.77
C VAL A 80 -7.52 32.53 24.27
N GLU A 81 -6.74 33.61 24.43
CA GLU A 81 -7.23 34.90 24.93
C GLU A 81 -8.26 35.56 24.00
N THR A 82 -7.93 35.70 22.71
CA THR A 82 -8.81 36.33 21.73
C THR A 82 -9.82 35.37 21.12
N LYS A 83 -9.66 34.06 21.35
CA LYS A 83 -10.43 32.98 20.73
C LYS A 83 -10.38 32.96 19.21
N GLU A 84 -9.28 33.45 18.65
CA GLU A 84 -9.07 33.53 17.20
C GLU A 84 -8.19 32.39 16.70
N THR A 85 -8.57 31.87 15.52
CA THR A 85 -7.78 30.91 14.76
C THR A 85 -7.07 31.62 13.62
N SER A 86 -5.80 31.30 13.38
CA SER A 86 -5.03 31.74 12.23
C SER A 86 -4.41 30.55 11.49
N GLU A 87 -4.47 30.59 10.17
CA GLU A 87 -3.93 29.56 9.28
C GLU A 87 -2.83 30.16 8.39
N THR A 88 -1.78 29.41 8.15
CA THR A 88 -0.68 29.80 7.25
C THR A 88 -0.37 28.62 6.34
N ASN A 89 -0.51 28.83 5.02
CA ASN A 89 -0.23 27.85 3.97
C ASN A 89 -1.07 26.56 4.00
N CYS A 90 -2.07 26.45 4.88
CA CYS A 90 -2.96 25.29 4.92
C CYS A 90 -4.11 25.50 3.92
N THR A 91 -4.11 24.74 2.83
CA THR A 91 -5.17 24.79 1.80
C THR A 91 -6.15 23.62 1.92
N ASP A 92 -5.73 22.52 2.53
CA ASP A 92 -6.55 21.32 2.67
C ASP A 92 -7.62 21.48 3.75
N ARG A 93 -8.88 21.59 3.29
CA ARG A 93 -10.05 21.76 4.17
C ARG A 93 -10.48 20.49 4.89
N ARG A 94 -9.86 19.34 4.61
CA ARG A 94 -10.13 18.08 5.32
C ARG A 94 -9.42 18.03 6.67
N ILE A 95 -8.35 18.81 6.84
CA ILE A 95 -7.58 18.93 8.07
C ILE A 95 -8.13 20.11 8.87
N THR A 96 -8.73 19.83 10.02
CA THR A 96 -9.45 20.82 10.83
C THR A 96 -9.27 20.52 12.31
N TRP A 97 -9.63 21.46 13.18
CA TRP A 97 -9.77 21.17 14.60
C TRP A 97 -10.89 20.16 14.83
N ALA A 98 -10.69 19.21 15.75
CA ALA A 98 -11.71 18.22 16.09
C ALA A 98 -12.90 18.83 16.83
N SER A 99 -12.65 19.90 17.59
CA SER A 99 -13.63 20.68 18.35
C SER A 99 -13.11 22.12 18.48
N THR A 100 -13.79 22.97 19.26
CA THR A 100 -13.20 24.27 19.58
C THR A 100 -11.91 24.07 20.42
N PRO A 101 -10.78 24.72 20.09
CA PRO A 101 -9.49 24.37 20.71
C PRO A 101 -9.38 24.70 22.21
N ASP A 102 -10.29 25.53 22.72
CA ASP A 102 -10.50 25.81 24.15
C ASP A 102 -11.17 24.65 24.91
N GLN A 103 -11.81 23.71 24.20
CA GLN A 103 -12.33 22.46 24.77
C GLN A 103 -11.36 21.30 24.53
N SER A 104 -10.96 21.10 23.28
CA SER A 104 -9.91 20.15 22.92
C SER A 104 -9.05 20.66 21.76
N PRO A 105 -7.71 20.73 21.94
CA PRO A 105 -6.74 21.15 20.92
C PRO A 105 -6.44 20.06 19.87
N ASP A 106 -7.24 18.99 19.80
CA ASP A 106 -6.97 17.87 18.92
C ASP A 106 -7.25 18.22 17.44
N LEU A 107 -6.46 17.63 16.55
CA LEU A 107 -6.61 17.81 15.11
C LEU A 107 -7.35 16.62 14.50
N GLN A 108 -8.23 16.88 13.56
CA GLN A 108 -8.98 15.88 12.83
C GLN A 108 -8.66 15.93 11.35
N ILE A 109 -8.53 14.76 10.74
CA ILE A 109 -8.57 14.61 9.28
C ILE A 109 -9.86 13.88 8.95
N SER A 110 -10.78 14.55 8.28
CA SER A 110 -12.13 14.04 7.99
C SER A 110 -12.13 12.84 7.04
N ALA A 111 -11.32 12.91 5.98
CA ALA A 111 -11.09 11.82 5.05
C ALA A 111 -9.61 11.77 4.66
N VAL A 112 -8.91 10.73 5.12
CA VAL A 112 -7.48 10.56 4.86
C VAL A 112 -7.21 10.26 3.39
N ALA A 113 -6.19 10.89 2.80
CA ALA A 113 -5.72 10.67 1.44
C ALA A 113 -4.21 10.42 1.44
N LEU A 114 -3.68 9.89 0.34
CA LEU A 114 -2.26 9.49 0.21
C LEU A 114 -1.29 10.65 0.45
N ASP A 115 -1.69 11.88 0.14
CA ASP A 115 -0.90 13.09 0.34
C ASP A 115 -0.86 13.56 1.81
N HIS A 116 -1.65 12.97 2.70
CA HIS A 116 -1.59 13.21 4.14
C HIS A 116 -0.46 12.43 4.85
N ASP A 117 0.38 11.68 4.13
CA ASP A 117 1.59 11.10 4.70
C ASP A 117 2.55 12.21 5.15
N GLY A 118 2.94 12.19 6.42
CA GLY A 118 3.84 13.20 6.95
C GLY A 118 3.83 13.33 8.46
N TYR A 119 4.41 14.43 8.92
CA TYR A 119 4.55 14.74 10.34
C TYR A 119 3.54 15.81 10.77
N TYR A 120 2.90 15.57 11.90
CA TYR A 120 1.92 16.46 12.51
C TYR A 120 2.38 16.75 13.94
N SER A 121 2.73 18.00 14.22
CA SER A 121 3.28 18.40 15.52
C SER A 121 2.35 19.37 16.21
N CYS A 122 1.78 18.96 17.34
CA CYS A 122 1.06 19.87 18.23
C CYS A 122 2.04 20.50 19.22
N VAL A 123 1.95 21.81 19.38
CA VAL A 123 2.71 22.61 20.35
C VAL A 123 1.73 23.46 21.16
N ILE A 124 1.71 23.27 22.47
CA ILE A 124 0.95 24.09 23.41
C ILE A 124 1.95 24.96 24.17
N ALA A 125 1.86 26.28 23.96
CA ALA A 125 2.64 27.25 24.71
C ALA A 125 1.88 27.68 25.97
N THR A 126 2.54 27.58 27.12
CA THR A 126 2.04 28.03 28.42
C THR A 126 3.04 29.01 29.04
N PRO A 127 2.66 29.79 30.07
CA PRO A 127 3.62 30.65 30.78
C PRO A 127 4.79 29.87 31.40
N ASN A 128 4.60 28.58 31.69
CA ASN A 128 5.58 27.72 32.36
C ASN A 128 6.44 26.92 31.37
N GLY A 129 6.24 27.10 30.07
CA GLY A 129 6.98 26.37 29.03
C GLY A 129 6.09 25.82 27.92
N ASN A 130 6.73 25.10 26.99
CA ASN A 130 6.11 24.56 25.79
C ASN A 130 5.97 23.04 25.89
N PHE A 131 4.82 22.51 25.52
CA PHE A 131 4.54 21.08 25.47
C PHE A 131 4.33 20.65 24.02
N GLN A 132 5.04 19.61 23.58
CA GLN A 132 5.01 19.15 22.19
C GLN A 132 4.62 17.67 22.11
N LYS A 133 3.80 17.33 21.12
CA LYS A 133 3.53 15.94 20.71
C LYS A 133 3.57 15.84 19.19
N ARG A 134 4.32 14.85 18.68
CA ARG A 134 4.51 14.64 17.25
C ARG A 134 3.93 13.30 16.81
N HIS A 135 3.14 13.34 15.75
CA HIS A 135 2.59 12.18 15.07
C HIS A 135 3.25 12.03 13.69
N ASN A 136 3.54 10.81 13.30
CA ASN A 136 3.96 10.42 11.96
C ASN A 136 2.82 9.61 11.36
N ILE A 137 2.08 10.19 10.41
CA ILE A 137 0.96 9.50 9.77
C ILE A 137 1.50 8.68 8.59
N GLN A 138 1.16 7.39 8.61
CA GLN A 138 1.38 6.47 7.50
C GLN A 138 0.03 6.07 6.90
N VAL A 139 -0.22 6.51 5.67
CA VAL A 139 -1.48 6.21 4.99
C VAL A 139 -1.43 4.80 4.42
N LEU A 140 -2.46 4.00 4.68
CA LEU A 140 -2.63 2.65 4.15
C LEU A 140 -3.64 2.65 3.01
N LEU A 141 -3.33 1.98 1.90
CA LEU A 141 -4.25 1.76 0.79
C LEU A 141 -4.35 0.25 0.53
N PRO A 142 -5.52 -0.37 0.76
CA PRO A 142 -5.73 -1.77 0.44
C PRO A 142 -5.52 -2.03 -1.06
N PRO A 143 -4.75 -3.06 -1.45
CA PRO A 143 -4.57 -3.39 -2.86
C PRO A 143 -5.87 -3.96 -3.46
N ALA A 144 -6.12 -3.66 -4.74
CA ALA A 144 -7.11 -4.40 -5.52
C ALA A 144 -6.49 -5.72 -5.96
N VAL A 145 -7.09 -6.85 -5.56
CA VAL A 145 -6.55 -8.18 -5.85
C VAL A 145 -7.29 -8.83 -7.01
N THR A 146 -6.54 -9.26 -8.02
CA THR A 146 -7.07 -10.03 -9.16
C THR A 146 -6.28 -11.32 -9.33
N LEU A 147 -6.97 -12.36 -9.81
CA LEU A 147 -6.39 -13.66 -10.11
C LEU A 147 -6.96 -14.15 -11.44
N PHE A 148 -6.09 -14.45 -12.40
CA PHE A 148 -6.49 -14.91 -13.72
C PHE A 148 -5.53 -15.98 -14.27
N PRO A 149 -6.00 -16.85 -15.18
CA PRO A 149 -5.17 -17.91 -15.74
C PRO A 149 -4.27 -17.32 -16.82
N GLY A 150 -3.06 -17.86 -16.95
CA GLY A 150 -2.17 -17.59 -18.07
C GLY A 150 -2.04 -18.78 -19.01
N GLU A 151 -1.15 -18.67 -19.99
CA GLU A 151 -0.84 -19.76 -20.92
C GLU A 151 0.02 -20.84 -20.26
N ASN A 152 0.06 -22.05 -20.81
CA ASN A 152 0.96 -23.13 -20.37
C ASN A 152 0.89 -23.45 -18.87
N ARG A 153 -0.33 -23.58 -18.32
CA ARG A 153 -0.58 -23.90 -16.89
C ARG A 153 0.06 -22.88 -15.93
N THR A 154 0.05 -21.62 -16.34
CA THR A 154 0.42 -20.51 -15.47
C THR A 154 -0.80 -19.86 -14.84
N ALA A 155 -0.59 -19.21 -13.71
CA ALA A 155 -1.55 -18.31 -13.09
C ALA A 155 -0.87 -16.99 -12.76
N VAL A 156 -1.64 -15.91 -12.84
CA VAL A 156 -1.17 -14.57 -12.50
C VAL A 156 -2.04 -14.02 -11.40
N CYS A 157 -1.40 -13.63 -10.30
CA CYS A 157 -2.04 -12.92 -9.20
C CYS A 157 -1.45 -11.53 -9.11
N GLU A 158 -2.31 -10.53 -9.08
CA GLU A 158 -1.91 -9.13 -9.05
C GLU A 158 -2.59 -8.42 -7.88
N ALA A 159 -1.79 -7.76 -7.06
CA ALA A 159 -2.21 -6.87 -5.99
C ALA A 159 -1.88 -5.44 -6.43
N THR A 160 -2.85 -4.76 -7.03
CA THR A 160 -2.69 -3.46 -7.69
C THR A 160 -2.75 -2.32 -6.67
N ALA A 161 -1.83 -1.36 -6.81
CA ALA A 161 -1.81 -0.09 -6.06
C ALA A 161 -1.93 -0.21 -4.52
N GLY A 162 -1.26 -1.19 -3.91
CA GLY A 162 -1.21 -1.34 -2.45
C GLY A 162 -0.24 -0.35 -1.80
N LYS A 163 -0.58 0.13 -0.60
CA LYS A 163 0.34 0.90 0.26
C LYS A 163 0.21 0.44 1.71
N PRO A 164 1.25 -0.14 2.32
CA PRO A 164 2.53 -0.56 1.73
C PRO A 164 2.36 -1.67 0.65
N PRO A 165 3.43 -2.08 -0.05
CA PRO A 165 3.34 -3.18 -1.00
C PRO A 165 2.83 -4.46 -0.32
N ALA A 166 1.87 -5.14 -0.94
CA ALA A 166 1.38 -6.44 -0.47
C ALA A 166 2.39 -7.55 -0.77
N GLN A 167 2.31 -8.66 -0.06
CA GLN A 167 3.09 -9.86 -0.37
C GLN A 167 2.18 -10.90 -1.01
N ILE A 168 2.68 -11.60 -2.02
CA ILE A 168 1.96 -12.64 -2.73
C ILE A 168 2.67 -13.96 -2.51
N SER A 169 1.93 -14.98 -2.07
CA SER A 169 2.37 -16.37 -1.96
C SER A 169 1.38 -17.31 -2.63
N TRP A 170 1.84 -18.51 -2.97
CA TRP A 170 1.07 -19.49 -3.73
C TRP A 170 1.00 -20.84 -3.04
N THR A 171 -0.09 -21.57 -3.23
CA THR A 171 -0.24 -22.94 -2.74
C THR A 171 -1.01 -23.80 -3.76
N PRO A 172 -0.46 -24.93 -4.22
CA PRO A 172 0.88 -25.45 -3.93
C PRO A 172 1.99 -24.56 -4.53
N GLU A 173 3.22 -24.74 -4.04
CA GLU A 173 4.39 -24.03 -4.56
C GLU A 173 4.60 -24.32 -6.05
N GLY A 174 5.04 -23.30 -6.80
CA GLY A 174 5.30 -23.37 -8.23
C GLY A 174 6.48 -22.49 -8.61
N TYR A 175 6.85 -22.49 -9.89
CA TYR A 175 7.94 -21.65 -10.39
C TYR A 175 7.44 -20.23 -10.63
N CYS A 176 7.64 -19.37 -9.63
CA CYS A 176 7.07 -18.04 -9.55
C CYS A 176 8.07 -16.93 -9.90
N LYS A 177 7.61 -15.93 -10.65
CA LYS A 177 8.30 -14.66 -10.88
C LYS A 177 7.42 -13.52 -10.39
N THR A 178 7.88 -12.81 -9.36
CA THR A 178 7.18 -11.66 -8.80
C THR A 178 7.88 -10.36 -9.21
N LYS A 179 7.10 -9.39 -9.69
CA LYS A 179 7.55 -8.06 -10.06
C LYS A 179 6.80 -7.00 -9.26
N ASN A 180 7.51 -5.95 -8.89
CA ASN A 180 6.96 -4.81 -8.19
C ASN A 180 7.07 -3.58 -9.10
N GLU A 181 5.96 -2.89 -9.29
CA GLU A 181 5.87 -1.63 -10.04
C GLU A 181 5.48 -0.52 -9.08
N SER A 182 6.37 0.46 -8.90
CA SER A 182 6.13 1.62 -8.06
C SER A 182 5.42 2.73 -8.83
N HIS A 183 4.38 3.31 -8.24
CA HIS A 183 3.62 4.41 -8.80
C HIS A 183 4.06 5.75 -8.21
N SER A 184 3.83 6.85 -8.94
CA SER A 184 4.17 8.21 -8.51
C SER A 184 3.43 8.66 -7.24
N ASN A 185 2.23 8.12 -7.00
CA ASN A 185 1.43 8.35 -5.79
C ASN A 185 1.92 7.55 -4.55
N GLY A 186 3.06 6.87 -4.65
CA GLY A 186 3.67 6.11 -3.55
C GLY A 186 3.04 4.74 -3.29
N THR A 187 2.12 4.28 -4.14
CA THR A 187 1.56 2.92 -4.11
C THR A 187 2.42 1.96 -4.94
N VAL A 188 2.25 0.66 -4.73
CA VAL A 188 2.99 -0.37 -5.47
C VAL A 188 2.04 -1.45 -5.96
N THR A 189 2.13 -1.78 -7.25
CA THR A 189 1.51 -2.98 -7.81
C THR A 189 2.49 -4.14 -7.70
N VAL A 190 2.05 -5.23 -7.06
CA VAL A 190 2.82 -6.48 -6.98
C VAL A 190 2.15 -7.50 -7.87
N ARG A 191 2.87 -8.01 -8.86
CA ARG A 191 2.37 -8.99 -9.84
C ARG A 191 3.22 -10.24 -9.78
N SER A 192 2.60 -11.37 -9.45
CA SER A 192 3.25 -12.67 -9.38
C SER A 192 2.69 -13.59 -10.46
N THR A 193 3.56 -14.13 -11.30
CA THR A 193 3.24 -15.13 -12.32
C THR A 193 3.89 -16.44 -11.94
N CYS A 194 3.13 -17.51 -11.81
CA CYS A 194 3.64 -18.83 -11.43
C CYS A 194 3.28 -19.89 -12.46
N GLN A 195 4.18 -20.88 -12.61
CA GLN A 195 4.01 -22.03 -13.49
C GLN A 195 4.08 -23.34 -12.69
N TRP A 196 3.24 -24.31 -13.07
CA TRP A 196 3.26 -25.65 -12.51
C TRP A 196 3.44 -26.70 -13.61
N ASP A 197 4.62 -27.33 -13.64
CA ASP A 197 4.98 -28.35 -14.63
C ASP A 197 4.27 -29.69 -14.38
N HIS A 198 3.79 -29.92 -13.16
CA HIS A 198 3.12 -31.17 -12.79
C HIS A 198 1.65 -31.18 -13.23
N LYS A 199 1.28 -32.19 -14.04
CA LYS A 199 -0.11 -32.48 -14.46
C LYS A 199 -1.06 -32.80 -13.30
N LYS A 200 -0.56 -32.98 -12.07
CA LYS A 200 -1.34 -33.31 -10.87
C LYS A 200 -1.97 -32.09 -10.18
N VAL A 201 -1.49 -30.88 -10.45
CA VAL A 201 -2.02 -29.65 -9.83
C VAL A 201 -3.20 -29.15 -10.66
N HIS A 202 -4.41 -29.24 -10.12
CA HIS A 202 -5.63 -28.81 -10.83
C HIS A 202 -6.12 -27.42 -10.41
N ALA A 203 -5.83 -27.04 -9.18
CA ALA A 203 -6.19 -25.75 -8.62
C ALA A 203 -5.02 -25.18 -7.82
N VAL A 204 -4.92 -23.86 -7.82
CA VAL A 204 -3.90 -23.12 -7.08
C VAL A 204 -4.57 -21.99 -6.30
N LEU A 205 -4.00 -21.68 -5.15
CA LEU A 205 -4.40 -20.61 -4.25
C LEU A 205 -3.36 -19.50 -4.32
N CYS A 206 -3.79 -18.27 -4.62
CA CYS A 206 -3.02 -17.07 -4.38
C CYS A 206 -3.39 -16.49 -3.03
N SER A 207 -2.42 -16.34 -2.13
CA SER A 207 -2.57 -15.66 -0.85
C SER A 207 -1.88 -14.31 -0.91
N VAL A 208 -2.65 -13.24 -0.71
CA VAL A 208 -2.18 -11.85 -0.67
C VAL A 208 -2.24 -11.36 0.77
N THR A 209 -1.10 -11.03 1.35
CA THR A 209 -1.00 -10.47 2.70
C THR A 209 -0.73 -8.96 2.63
N HIS A 210 -1.50 -8.20 3.40
CA HIS A 210 -1.38 -6.75 3.48
C HIS A 210 -1.78 -6.27 4.88
N SER A 211 -1.27 -5.12 5.32
CA SER A 211 -1.55 -4.58 6.66
C SER A 211 -3.04 -4.25 6.89
N THR A 212 -3.80 -4.02 5.82
CA THR A 212 -5.25 -3.78 5.88
C THR A 212 -6.09 -5.06 5.82
N GLY A 213 -5.44 -6.23 5.70
CA GLY A 213 -6.12 -7.53 5.67
C GLY A 213 -5.56 -8.47 4.61
N ASN A 214 -5.80 -9.76 4.83
CA ASN A 214 -5.36 -10.84 3.94
C ASN A 214 -6.49 -11.23 2.98
N ARG A 215 -6.13 -11.61 1.75
CA ARG A 215 -7.05 -12.11 0.72
C ARG A 215 -6.52 -13.41 0.15
N ILE A 216 -7.41 -14.37 -0.09
CA ILE A 216 -7.07 -15.65 -0.71
C ILE A 216 -8.01 -15.85 -1.88
N LEU A 217 -7.45 -16.16 -3.05
CA LEU A 217 -8.20 -16.43 -4.27
C LEU A 217 -7.76 -17.80 -4.82
N SER A 218 -8.72 -18.56 -5.34
CA SER A 218 -8.47 -19.86 -5.97
C SER A 218 -8.72 -19.81 -7.46
N ILE A 219 -7.90 -20.50 -8.26
CA ILE A 219 -8.15 -20.68 -9.69
C ILE A 219 -7.83 -22.09 -10.13
N GLN A 220 -8.62 -22.61 -11.08
CA GLN A 220 -8.33 -23.88 -11.74
C GLN A 220 -7.35 -23.65 -12.90
N LEU A 221 -6.33 -24.50 -12.99
CA LEU A 221 -5.38 -24.46 -14.10
C LEU A 221 -6.00 -25.19 -15.30
N ASN A 222 -6.21 -24.46 -16.40
CA ASN A 222 -6.66 -25.08 -17.64
C ASN A 222 -5.69 -26.21 -18.03
N GLN A 223 -6.22 -27.40 -18.21
CA GLN A 223 -5.51 -28.43 -18.96
C GLN A 223 -5.41 -27.90 -20.39
N GLY A 224 -4.21 -27.85 -20.97
CA GLY A 224 -4.06 -27.67 -22.41
C GLY A 224 -4.69 -28.88 -23.09
N VAL A 225 -6.01 -28.89 -23.24
CA VAL A 225 -6.75 -29.95 -23.93
C VAL A 225 -6.89 -29.51 -25.38
N THR A 226 -5.80 -29.63 -26.13
CA THR A 226 -5.93 -30.16 -27.48
C THR A 226 -5.94 -31.67 -27.34
N SER A 227 -7.12 -32.25 -27.06
CA SER A 227 -7.23 -33.70 -26.98
C SER A 227 -6.84 -34.27 -28.36
N PRO A 228 -5.79 -35.10 -28.44
CA PRO A 228 -5.35 -35.66 -29.72
C PRO A 228 -6.45 -36.52 -30.34
N LEU A 229 -7.33 -37.09 -29.52
CA LEU A 229 -8.51 -37.84 -29.95
C LEU A 229 -9.52 -36.97 -30.71
N HIS A 230 -9.81 -35.75 -30.23
CA HIS A 230 -10.76 -34.88 -30.92
C HIS A 230 -10.19 -34.39 -32.24
N SER A 231 -8.89 -34.10 -32.29
CA SER A 231 -8.15 -33.76 -33.52
C SER A 231 -8.09 -34.94 -34.51
N LEU A 232 -7.85 -36.16 -34.03
CA LEU A 232 -7.89 -37.37 -34.86
C LEU A 232 -9.30 -37.66 -35.39
N LEU A 233 -10.34 -37.44 -34.59
CA LEU A 233 -11.73 -37.60 -35.02
C LEU A 233 -12.09 -36.58 -36.11
N THR A 234 -11.71 -35.31 -35.97
CA THR A 234 -11.96 -34.31 -37.03
C THR A 234 -11.17 -34.62 -38.29
N ILE A 235 -9.90 -35.05 -38.18
CA ILE A 235 -9.10 -35.45 -39.35
C ILE A 235 -9.72 -36.68 -40.06
N LEU A 236 -10.14 -37.69 -39.29
CA LEU A 236 -10.79 -38.90 -39.84
C LEU A 236 -12.11 -38.55 -40.54
N TYR A 237 -12.92 -37.70 -39.93
CA TYR A 237 -14.20 -37.25 -40.47
C TYR A 237 -14.03 -36.49 -41.81
N VAL A 238 -13.05 -35.58 -41.88
CA VAL A 238 -12.73 -34.85 -43.12
C VAL A 238 -12.27 -35.80 -44.22
N LYS A 239 -11.43 -36.80 -43.89
CA LYS A 239 -11.01 -37.82 -44.87
C LYS A 239 -12.17 -38.70 -45.36
N LEU A 240 -13.07 -39.14 -44.47
CA LEU A 240 -14.24 -39.92 -44.87
C LEU A 240 -15.19 -39.12 -45.78
N SER A 241 -15.40 -37.84 -45.46
CA SER A 241 -16.24 -36.96 -46.26
C SER A 241 -15.67 -36.73 -47.66
N LEU A 242 -14.35 -36.49 -47.77
CA LEU A 242 -13.66 -36.41 -49.05
C LEU A 242 -13.76 -37.70 -49.87
N LEU A 243 -13.62 -38.86 -49.22
CA LEU A 243 -13.74 -40.16 -49.89
C LEU A 243 -15.17 -40.37 -50.44
N GLY A 244 -16.19 -39.98 -49.67
CA GLY A 244 -17.59 -40.02 -50.11
C GLY A 244 -17.86 -39.14 -51.33
N ILE A 245 -17.29 -37.93 -51.36
CA ILE A 245 -17.42 -37.01 -52.50
C ILE A 245 -16.76 -37.61 -53.75
N ILE A 246 -15.56 -38.21 -53.61
CA ILE A 246 -14.87 -38.84 -54.74
C ILE A 246 -15.69 -40.01 -55.31
N LEU A 247 -16.29 -40.84 -54.44
CA LEU A 247 -17.14 -41.95 -54.89
C LEU A 247 -18.41 -41.47 -55.60
N LEU A 248 -19.01 -40.36 -55.15
CA LEU A 248 -20.14 -39.74 -55.84
C LEU A 248 -19.75 -39.21 -57.22
N ILE A 249 -18.59 -38.56 -57.35
CA ILE A 249 -18.08 -38.06 -58.64
C ILE A 249 -17.80 -39.23 -59.60
N MET A 250 -17.14 -40.29 -59.12
CA MET A 250 -16.86 -41.50 -59.91
C MET A 250 -18.15 -42.21 -60.33
N GLY A 251 -19.13 -42.30 -59.44
CA GLY A 251 -20.46 -42.84 -59.75
C GLY A 251 -21.16 -42.02 -60.84
N PHE A 252 -21.16 -40.69 -60.71
CA PHE A 252 -21.77 -39.79 -61.70
C PHE A 252 -21.07 -39.89 -63.07
N ALA A 253 -19.73 -39.94 -63.10
CA ALA A 253 -18.98 -40.14 -64.33
C ALA A 253 -19.27 -41.51 -64.99
N PHE A 254 -19.43 -42.57 -64.19
CA PHE A 254 -19.83 -43.89 -64.70
C PHE A 254 -21.25 -43.89 -65.28
N PHE A 255 -22.21 -43.25 -64.61
CA PHE A 255 -23.58 -43.10 -65.11
C PHE A 255 -23.63 -42.26 -66.39
N GLN A 256 -22.89 -41.15 -66.48
CA GLN A 256 -22.78 -40.35 -67.69
C GLN A 256 -22.18 -41.15 -68.85
N LYS A 257 -21.11 -41.93 -68.61
CA LYS A 257 -20.52 -42.82 -69.63
C LYS A 257 -21.51 -43.86 -70.14
N ARG A 258 -22.38 -44.39 -69.27
CA ARG A 258 -23.40 -45.38 -69.66
C ARG A 258 -24.56 -44.76 -70.46
N ASN A 259 -24.91 -43.50 -70.19
CA ASN A 259 -25.91 -42.76 -70.98
C ASN A 259 -25.39 -42.27 -72.34
N TYR A 260 -24.08 -42.16 -72.53
CA TYR A 260 -23.48 -41.78 -73.82
C TYR A 260 -23.41 -42.96 -74.82
N PHE A 261 -23.49 -44.20 -74.35
CA PHE A 261 -23.41 -45.42 -75.17
C PHE A 261 -24.78 -46.09 -75.42
N ARG A 262 -25.88 -45.36 -75.23
CA ARG A 262 -27.26 -45.79 -75.54
C ARG A 262 -27.87 -44.84 -76.55
#